data_AF-A0A942PI81-F1
#
_entry.id   AF-A0A942PI81-F1
#
_cell.length_a   1.000
_cell.length_b   1.000
_cell.length_c   1.000
_cell.angle_alpha   90.00
_cell.angle_beta   90.00
_cell.angle_gamma   90.00
#
_symmetry.space_group_name_H-M   'P 1'
#
loop_
_entity.id
_entity.type
_entity.pdbx_description
1 polymer ?
#
loop_
_entity_poly.entity_id
_entity_poly.type
_entity_poly.pdbx_seq_one_letter_code
_entity_poly.pdbx_strand_id
1 'polypeptide(L)'
;MSQTKRKSAQIGLSFPYDWSNPAISDEALILNVLERGIYPDICRVCAHFGLGVVEHSFSTLPDGIASSPSLSRMFDNIKKGFARAQARQPSRCDAPGI
;
A
#
# COMPACT_ATOMS: atom_id res chain seq x y z
N MET A 1 17.89 21.70 -14.02
CA MET A 1 16.78 20.77 -14.28
C MET A 1 16.28 20.25 -12.95
N SER A 2 15.05 20.58 -12.53
CA SER A 2 14.48 20.03 -11.30
C SER A 2 14.16 18.55 -11.55
N GLN A 3 14.87 17.63 -10.91
CA GLN A 3 14.50 16.20 -10.97
C GLN A 3 13.18 16.03 -10.22
N THR A 4 12.09 15.79 -10.95
CA THR A 4 10.85 15.33 -10.33
C THR A 4 11.15 14.03 -9.59
N LYS A 5 11.06 14.05 -8.26
CA LYS A 5 11.33 12.88 -7.43
C LYS A 5 10.31 11.81 -7.78
N ARG A 6 10.79 10.64 -8.22
CA ARG A 6 9.98 9.47 -8.56
C ARG A 6 9.02 9.11 -7.42
N LYS A 7 7.77 8.78 -7.72
CA LYS A 7 6.73 8.44 -6.75
C LYS A 7 7.14 7.27 -5.86
N SER A 8 7.76 6.24 -6.44
CA SER A 8 8.32 5.10 -5.69
C SER A 8 9.32 5.56 -4.62
N ALA A 9 10.18 6.52 -4.97
CA ALA A 9 11.15 7.11 -4.05
C ALA A 9 10.53 8.11 -3.06
N GLN A 10 9.41 8.76 -3.42
CA GLN A 10 8.67 9.66 -2.53
C GLN A 10 7.98 8.91 -1.40
N ILE A 11 7.36 7.77 -1.71
CA ILE A 11 6.65 6.94 -0.72
C ILE A 11 7.57 5.88 -0.05
N GLY A 12 8.86 5.88 -0.42
CA GLY A 12 9.89 5.07 0.22
C GLY A 12 9.88 3.58 -0.14
N LEU A 13 9.38 3.22 -1.33
CA LEU A 13 9.41 1.84 -1.80
C LEU A 13 10.84 1.35 -1.99
N SER A 14 11.07 0.07 -1.70
CA SER A 14 12.35 -0.58 -1.89
C SER A 14 12.68 -0.87 -3.36
N PHE A 15 11.63 -1.05 -4.18
CA PHE A 15 11.78 -1.27 -5.62
C PHE A 15 11.36 -0.03 -6.44
N PRO A 16 12.09 0.32 -7.52
CA PRO A 16 11.80 1.49 -8.34
C PRO A 16 10.77 1.17 -9.43
N TYR A 17 9.50 1.00 -9.04
CA TYR A 17 8.39 0.61 -9.93
C TYR A 17 8.10 1.59 -11.07
N ASP A 18 8.57 2.83 -10.96
CA ASP A 18 8.33 3.94 -11.89
C ASP A 18 9.62 4.38 -12.62
N TRP A 19 10.68 3.57 -12.62
CA TRP A 19 11.96 3.93 -13.25
C TRP A 19 11.77 4.31 -14.72
N SER A 20 11.05 3.48 -15.48
CA SER A 20 10.82 3.66 -16.92
C SER A 20 9.64 4.58 -17.23
N ASN A 21 8.75 4.82 -16.26
CA ASN A 21 7.59 5.70 -16.40
C ASN A 21 7.32 6.46 -15.09
N PRO A 22 7.96 7.63 -14.88
CA PRO A 22 7.76 8.46 -13.69
C PRO A 22 6.33 8.98 -13.54
N ALA A 23 5.53 8.95 -14.62
CA ALA A 23 4.14 9.39 -14.64
C ALA A 23 3.14 8.23 -14.44
N ILE A 24 3.58 7.11 -13.84
CA ILE A 24 2.69 5.99 -13.51
C ILE A 24 1.52 6.45 -12.62
N SER A 25 0.31 5.99 -12.95
CA SER A 25 -0.87 6.22 -12.13
C SER A 25 -0.74 5.51 -10.78
N ASP A 26 -1.48 6.00 -9.77
CA ASP A 26 -1.47 5.37 -8.44
C ASP A 26 -1.98 3.93 -8.50
N GLU A 27 -3.03 3.69 -9.26
CA GLU A 27 -3.58 2.35 -9.49
C GLU A 27 -2.55 1.40 -10.10
N ALA A 28 -1.87 1.81 -11.18
CA ALA A 28 -0.85 0.97 -11.82
C ALA A 28 0.36 0.74 -10.90
N LEU A 29 0.73 1.73 -10.09
CA LEU A 29 1.78 1.56 -9.08
C LEU A 29 1.38 0.53 -8.02
N ILE A 30 0.16 0.60 -7.51
CA ILE A 30 -0.37 -0.35 -6.52
C ILE A 30 -0.39 -1.76 -7.10
N LEU A 31 -0.91 -1.95 -8.31
CA LEU A 31 -0.94 -3.24 -8.98
C LEU A 31 0.48 -3.82 -9.14
N ASN A 32 1.43 -3.03 -9.65
CA ASN A 32 2.82 -3.47 -9.78
C ASN A 32 3.46 -3.87 -8.44
N VAL A 33 3.13 -3.17 -7.35
CA VAL A 33 3.59 -3.51 -5.99
C VAL A 33 2.99 -4.83 -5.53
N LEU A 34 1.70 -5.04 -5.74
CA LEU A 34 1.00 -6.27 -5.37
C LEU A 34 1.50 -7.48 -6.16
N GLU A 35 1.65 -7.34 -7.49
CA GLU A 35 2.20 -8.37 -8.37
C GLU A 35 3.62 -8.78 -7.96
N ARG A 36 4.42 -7.82 -7.52
CA ARG A 36 5.79 -8.08 -7.08
C ARG A 36 5.86 -8.80 -5.73
N GLY A 37 4.88 -8.61 -4.85
CA GLY A 37 4.78 -9.36 -3.59
C GLY A 37 5.81 -9.01 -2.52
N ILE A 38 6.37 -7.78 -2.53
CA ILE A 38 7.34 -7.35 -1.50
C ILE A 38 6.60 -6.80 -0.29
N TYR A 39 6.59 -7.55 0.82
CA TYR A 39 5.81 -7.21 2.01
C TYR A 39 6.00 -5.76 2.52
N PRO A 40 7.23 -5.24 2.73
CA PRO A 40 7.41 -3.85 3.17
C PRO A 40 6.82 -2.82 2.21
N ASP A 41 6.85 -3.08 0.91
CA ASP A 41 6.34 -2.15 -0.11
C ASP A 41 4.81 -2.19 -0.15
N ILE A 42 4.21 -3.37 0.02
CA ILE A 42 2.74 -3.50 0.21
C ILE A 42 2.30 -2.71 1.45
N CYS A 43 3.02 -2.83 2.58
CA CYS A 43 2.72 -2.04 3.78
C CYS A 43 2.77 -0.52 3.51
N ARG A 44 3.76 -0.05 2.73
CA ARG A 44 3.91 1.37 2.40
C ARG A 44 2.78 1.89 1.52
N VAL A 45 2.38 1.14 0.49
CA VAL A 45 1.25 1.56 -0.35
C VAL A 45 -0.06 1.54 0.44
N CYS A 46 -0.27 0.57 1.34
CA CYS A 46 -1.43 0.58 2.23
C CYS A 46 -1.43 1.79 3.19
N ALA A 47 -0.26 2.18 3.71
CA ALA A 47 -0.14 3.34 4.58
C ALA A 47 -0.32 4.67 3.83
N HIS A 48 0.08 4.73 2.55
CA HIS A 48 0.03 5.95 1.75
C HIS A 48 -1.32 6.17 1.07
N PHE A 49 -1.85 5.16 0.38
CA PHE A 49 -3.12 5.25 -0.38
C PHE A 49 -4.34 4.81 0.43
N GLY A 50 -4.12 4.19 1.58
CA GLY A 50 -5.17 3.63 2.42
C GLY A 50 -5.49 2.17 2.09
N LEU A 51 -5.86 1.42 3.12
CA LEU A 51 -6.10 -0.03 3.01
C LEU A 51 -7.23 -0.35 2.03
N GLY A 52 -8.35 0.39 2.05
CA GLY A 52 -9.50 0.13 1.18
C GLY A 52 -9.20 0.29 -0.31
N VAL A 53 -8.34 1.23 -0.69
CA VAL A 53 -7.92 1.42 -2.09
C VAL A 53 -7.09 0.23 -2.55
N VAL A 54 -6.12 -0.19 -1.73
CA VAL A 54 -5.28 -1.35 -2.04
C VAL A 54 -6.09 -2.65 -2.04
N GLU A 55 -7.10 -2.79 -1.18
CA GLU A 55 -8.03 -3.91 -1.17
C GLU A 55 -8.83 -4.00 -2.47
N HIS A 56 -9.31 -2.86 -2.98
CA HIS A 56 -9.98 -2.81 -4.26
C HIS A 56 -9.04 -3.27 -5.38
N SER A 57 -7.83 -2.72 -5.47
CA SER A 57 -6.84 -3.16 -6.47
C SER A 57 -6.43 -4.63 -6.31
N PHE A 58 -6.38 -5.14 -5.09
CA PHE A 58 -6.12 -6.57 -4.85
C PHE A 58 -7.22 -7.46 -5.45
N SER A 59 -8.48 -7.02 -5.36
CA SER A 59 -9.61 -7.76 -5.92
C SER A 59 -9.69 -7.76 -7.45
N THR A 60 -8.98 -6.85 -8.13
CA THR A 60 -8.92 -6.77 -9.60
C THR A 60 -7.73 -7.52 -10.20
N LEU A 61 -6.85 -8.09 -9.37
CA LEU A 61 -5.72 -8.89 -9.85
C LEU A 61 -6.21 -10.14 -10.59
N PRO A 62 -5.49 -10.60 -11.63
CA PRO A 62 -5.78 -11.87 -12.27
C PRO A 62 -5.73 -13.03 -11.26
N ASP A 63 -6.63 -14.01 -11.42
CA ASP A 63 -6.79 -15.13 -10.48
C ASP A 63 -5.47 -15.84 -10.15
N GLY A 64 -4.55 -15.97 -11.10
CA GLY A 64 -3.25 -16.60 -10.88
C GLY A 64 -2.32 -15.85 -9.90
N ILE A 65 -2.47 -14.52 -9.80
CA ILE A 65 -1.68 -13.67 -8.90
C ILE A 65 -2.40 -13.53 -7.56
N ALA A 66 -3.70 -13.25 -7.59
CA ALA A 66 -4.54 -13.11 -6.39
C ALA A 66 -4.58 -14.40 -5.54
N SER A 67 -4.50 -15.56 -6.20
CA SER A 67 -4.52 -16.88 -5.54
C SER A 67 -3.18 -17.31 -4.96
N SER A 68 -2.12 -16.49 -5.05
CA SER A 68 -0.83 -16.79 -4.43
C SER A 68 -1.00 -16.90 -2.91
N PRO A 69 -0.81 -18.08 -2.28
CA PRO A 69 -1.04 -18.25 -0.85
C PRO A 69 -0.15 -17.35 0.01
N SER A 70 1.03 -17.01 -0.49
CA SER A 70 1.95 -16.08 0.17
C SER A 70 1.41 -14.66 0.15
N LEU A 71 0.92 -14.19 -1.00
CA LEU A 71 0.38 -12.84 -1.14
C LEU A 71 -0.91 -12.67 -0.31
N SER A 72 -1.82 -13.64 -0.35
CA SER A 72 -3.04 -13.60 0.46
C SER A 72 -2.72 -13.52 1.96
N ARG A 73 -1.78 -14.35 2.46
CA ARG A 73 -1.34 -14.30 3.88
C ARG A 73 -0.70 -12.97 4.25
N MET A 74 0.14 -12.41 3.37
CA MET A 74 0.73 -11.09 3.58
C MET A 74 -0.36 -10.04 3.75
N PHE A 75 -1.34 -10.05 2.85
CA PHE A 75 -2.42 -9.10 2.85
C PHE A 75 -3.31 -9.22 4.09
N ASP A 76 -3.66 -10.44 4.50
CA ASP A 76 -4.38 -10.71 5.75
C ASP A 76 -3.65 -10.19 6.99
N ASN A 77 -2.33 -10.39 7.04
CA ASN A 77 -1.51 -9.89 8.15
C ASN A 77 -1.51 -8.36 8.20
N ILE A 78 -1.47 -7.70 7.04
CA ILE A 78 -1.56 -6.25 6.94
C ILE A 78 -2.92 -5.78 7.45
N LYS A 79 -4.03 -6.36 6.97
CA LYS A 79 -5.38 -6.03 7.45
C LYS A 79 -5.52 -6.14 8.97
N LYS A 80 -5.02 -7.24 9.56
CA LYS A 80 -4.99 -7.44 11.01
C LYS A 80 -4.16 -6.37 11.72
N GLY A 81 -3.02 -5.98 11.14
CA GLY A 81 -2.18 -4.89 11.65
C GLY A 81 -2.92 -3.56 11.69
N PHE A 82 -3.59 -3.18 10.61
CA PHE A 82 -4.40 -1.96 10.54
C PHE A 82 -5.58 -1.98 11.51
N ALA A 83 -6.29 -3.11 11.64
CA ALA A 83 -7.40 -3.24 12.59
C ALA A 83 -6.93 -3.05 14.05
N ARG A 84 -5.79 -3.67 14.42
CA ARG A 84 -5.18 -3.49 15.75
C ARG A 84 -4.71 -2.07 15.99
N ALA A 85 -4.14 -1.42 14.99
CA ALA A 85 -3.70 -0.03 15.10
C ALA A 85 -4.87 0.92 15.32
N GLN A 86 -5.98 0.74 14.59
CA GLN A 86 -7.21 1.52 14.77
C GLN A 86 -7.82 1.33 16.16
N ALA A 87 -7.92 0.09 16.64
CA ALA A 87 -8.43 -0.21 17.98
C ALA A 87 -7.59 0.38 19.13
N ARG A 88 -6.31 0.70 18.86
CA ARG A 88 -5.40 1.34 19.81
C ARG A 88 -5.42 2.87 19.76
N GLN A 89 -6.02 3.48 18.74
CA GLN A 89 -6.17 4.93 18.71
C GLN A 89 -7.31 5.30 19.67
N PRO A 90 -7.03 5.98 20.81
CA PRO A 90 -8.11 6.50 21.63
C PRO A 90 -8.91 7.50 20.80
N SER A 91 -10.23 7.41 20.89
CA SER A 91 -11.17 8.33 20.25
C SER A 91 -10.69 9.77 20.47
N ARG A 92 -10.34 10.49 19.41
CA ARG A 92 -9.89 11.90 19.46
C ARG A 92 -10.98 12.89 19.93
N CYS A 93 -12.07 12.41 20.51
CA CYS A 93 -13.22 13.21 20.91
C CYS A 93 -13.18 13.67 22.38
N ASP A 94 -12.25 13.20 23.20
CA ASP A 94 -12.16 13.56 24.63
C ASP A 94 -10.96 14.45 24.95
N ALA A 95 -10.73 15.51 24.16
CA ALA A 95 -9.85 16.59 24.60
C ALA A 95 -10.71 17.65 25.31
N PRO A 96 -10.65 17.79 26.65
CA PRO A 96 -11.23 18.94 27.32
C PRO A 96 -10.44 20.17 26.87
N GLY A 97 -11.15 21.20 26.43
CA GLY A 97 -10.55 22.48 26.06
C GLY A 97 -9.68 23.01 27.20
N ILE A 98 -8.44 23.37 26.85
CA ILE A 98 -7.62 24.30 27.63
C ILE A 98 -7.48 25.56 26.80
#